data_AF-A0A6M0ING0-F1
#
_entry.id   AF-A0A6M0ING0-F1
#
_cell.length_a   1.000
_cell.length_b   1.000
_cell.length_c   1.000
_cell.angle_alpha   90.00
_cell.angle_beta   90.00
_cell.angle_gamma   90.00
#
_symmetry.space_group_name_H-M   'P 1'
#
loop_
_entity.id
_entity.type
_entity.pdbx_description
1 polymer ?
#
loop_
_entity_poly.entity_id
_entity_poly.type
_entity_poly.pdbx_seq_one_letter_code
_entity_poly.pdbx_strand_id
1 'polypeptide(L)'
;MRTQRYKHCKITLNDSDIFECNKSFITAKQVSSGQALKTAVHPAGDVDFFKIAIAKPGVLSVSTENLPGDVGPRIALALSRTLSEEEEY
;
A
#
# COMPACT_ATOMS: atom_id res chain seq x y z
N MET A 1 3.59 -7.98 36.39
CA MET A 1 3.70 -6.71 35.65
C MET A 1 4.06 -7.01 34.21
N ARG A 2 3.17 -6.76 33.24
CA ARG A 2 3.42 -6.98 31.81
C ARG A 2 3.73 -5.64 31.16
N THR A 3 4.98 -5.45 30.76
CA THR A 3 5.44 -4.23 30.08
C THR A 3 5.03 -4.31 28.61
N GLN A 4 3.97 -3.61 28.21
CA GLN A 4 3.67 -3.42 26.79
C GLN A 4 4.67 -2.43 26.21
N ARG A 5 5.51 -2.90 25.28
CA ARG A 5 6.37 -2.04 24.48
C ARG A 5 5.53 -1.47 23.35
N TYR A 6 5.03 -0.25 23.53
CA TYR A 6 4.46 0.51 22.43
C TYR A 6 5.57 0.77 21.41
N LYS A 7 5.37 0.31 20.18
CA LYS A 7 6.24 0.73 19.07
C LYS A 7 5.99 2.22 18.88
N HIS A 8 7.00 3.03 19.17
CA HIS A 8 6.95 4.47 18.96
C HIS A 8 6.85 4.74 17.46
N CYS A 9 5.62 4.89 16.96
CA CYS A 9 5.38 5.49 15.66
C CYS A 9 5.42 7.00 15.84
N LYS A 10 6.45 7.65 15.30
CA LYS A 10 6.51 9.11 15.25
C LYS A 10 5.45 9.58 14.24
N ILE A 11 4.29 9.98 14.73
CA ILE A 11 3.22 10.54 13.90
C ILE A 11 3.67 11.94 13.49
N THR A 12 4.24 12.05 12.30
CA THR A 12 4.41 13.32 11.62
C THR A 12 3.20 13.45 10.71
N LEU A 13 2.25 14.32 11.03
CA LEU A 13 1.08 14.57 10.19
C LEU A 13 1.54 15.34 8.95
N ASN A 14 1.98 14.61 7.93
CA ASN A 14 2.04 15.11 6.56
C ASN A 14 0.68 14.79 5.94
N ASP A 15 -0.22 15.76 5.94
CA ASP A 15 -1.63 15.62 5.53
C ASP A 15 -1.81 15.61 4.00
N SER A 16 -0.71 15.68 3.24
CA SER A 16 -0.74 15.65 1.78
C SER A 16 -0.95 14.25 1.19
N ASP A 17 -0.53 13.19 1.91
CA ASP A 17 -0.76 11.80 1.54
C ASP A 17 -1.70 11.10 2.53
N ILE A 18 -2.96 11.01 2.15
CA ILE A 18 -4.02 10.40 2.95
C ILE A 18 -3.91 8.86 3.03
N PHE A 19 -3.01 8.25 2.25
CA PHE A 19 -2.84 6.81 2.21
C PHE A 19 -1.79 6.30 3.19
N GLU A 20 -1.13 7.18 3.94
CA GLU A 20 -0.29 6.71 5.05
C GLU A 20 -1.15 6.32 6.29
N CYS A 21 -0.69 5.44 7.19
CA CYS A 21 0.50 4.62 7.09
C CYS A 21 0.27 3.37 6.21
N ASN A 22 1.18 3.06 5.29
CA ASN A 22 1.04 1.93 4.35
C ASN A 22 2.33 1.10 4.14
N LYS A 23 3.33 1.22 5.01
CA LYS A 23 4.71 0.72 4.82
C LYS A 23 4.93 -0.81 4.78
N SER A 24 3.89 -1.62 4.62
CA SER A 24 3.97 -3.08 4.57
C SER A 24 2.72 -3.70 3.94
N PHE A 25 2.81 -4.97 3.50
CA PHE A 25 1.64 -5.73 3.02
C PHE A 25 0.47 -5.78 4.02
N ILE A 26 0.76 -5.81 5.33
CA ILE A 26 -0.26 -5.86 6.38
C ILE A 26 -0.98 -4.51 6.51
N THR A 27 -0.23 -3.41 6.38
CA THR A 27 -0.75 -2.04 6.48
C THR A 27 -1.20 -1.45 5.14
N ALA A 28 -1.15 -2.23 4.06
CA ALA A 28 -1.42 -1.77 2.71
C ALA A 28 -2.83 -1.15 2.60
N LYS A 29 -2.94 0.02 1.96
CA LYS A 29 -4.23 0.69 1.78
C LYS A 29 -5.02 0.05 0.65
N GLN A 30 -6.31 -0.14 0.90
CA GLN A 30 -7.24 -0.60 -0.12
C GLN A 30 -7.57 0.54 -1.09
N VAL A 31 -7.49 0.25 -2.38
CA VAL A 31 -7.86 1.17 -3.46
C VAL A 31 -8.80 0.50 -4.45
N SER A 32 -9.51 1.31 -5.23
CA SER A 32 -10.42 0.83 -6.29
C SER A 32 -9.76 0.86 -7.66
N SER A 33 -10.16 -0.06 -8.55
CA SER A 33 -9.72 -0.03 -9.95
C SER A 33 -10.13 1.26 -10.65
N GLY A 34 -9.27 1.82 -11.48
CA GLY A 34 -9.55 3.03 -12.27
C GLY A 34 -9.43 4.34 -11.47
N GLN A 35 -9.03 4.29 -10.20
CA GLN A 35 -8.79 5.47 -9.39
C GLN A 35 -7.38 6.02 -9.65
N ALA A 36 -7.27 7.31 -9.98
CA ALA A 36 -6.00 8.03 -9.92
C ALA A 36 -5.67 8.32 -8.45
N LEU A 37 -4.48 7.93 -8.00
CA LEU A 37 -4.02 8.11 -6.63
C LEU A 37 -3.07 9.30 -6.56
N LYS A 38 -3.30 10.19 -5.59
CA LYS A 38 -2.35 11.25 -5.25
C LYS A 38 -1.58 10.80 -4.01
N THR A 39 -0.34 10.37 -4.22
CA THR A 39 0.52 9.77 -3.19
C THR A 39 1.89 10.45 -3.20
N ALA A 40 2.68 10.26 -2.14
CA ALA A 40 4.01 10.79 -2.02
C ALA A 40 4.94 9.79 -1.33
N VAL A 41 5.92 9.28 -2.07
CA VAL A 41 7.00 8.45 -1.50
C VAL A 41 8.03 9.38 -0.85
N HIS A 42 7.92 9.60 0.46
CA HIS A 42 8.83 10.49 1.20
C HIS A 42 8.83 10.17 2.71
N PRO A 43 10.00 10.08 3.38
CA PRO A 43 11.34 10.45 2.91
C PRO A 43 12.03 9.35 2.08
N ALA A 44 13.32 9.55 1.78
CA ALA A 44 14.13 8.49 1.17
C ALA A 44 14.05 7.18 1.99
N GLY A 45 13.76 6.07 1.30
CA GLY A 45 13.54 4.76 1.92
C GLY A 45 12.08 4.46 2.26
N ASP A 46 11.16 5.39 2.02
CA ASP A 46 9.73 5.11 2.10
C ASP A 46 9.28 4.17 0.98
N VAL A 47 8.31 3.30 1.30
CA VAL A 47 7.76 2.30 0.37
C VAL A 47 6.27 2.19 0.63
N ASP A 48 5.48 2.61 -0.36
CA ASP A 48 4.03 2.56 -0.30
C ASP A 48 3.47 1.19 -0.73
N PHE A 49 2.61 0.60 0.09
CA PHE A 49 1.87 -0.61 -0.27
C PHE A 49 0.38 -0.33 -0.46
N PHE A 50 -0.13 -0.76 -1.62
CA PHE A 50 -1.55 -0.73 -1.94
C PHE A 50 -2.07 -2.14 -2.20
N LYS A 51 -3.37 -2.34 -1.96
CA LYS A 51 -4.09 -3.57 -2.29
C LYS A 51 -5.35 -3.27 -3.07
N ILE A 52 -5.61 -4.12 -4.06
CA ILE A 52 -6.79 -4.04 -4.92
C ILE A 52 -7.45 -5.42 -4.98
N ALA A 53 -8.78 -5.45 -4.87
CA ALA A 53 -9.55 -6.67 -5.05
C ALA A 53 -9.92 -6.83 -6.53
N ILE A 54 -9.49 -7.94 -7.15
CA ILE A 54 -9.82 -8.27 -8.53
C ILE A 54 -10.95 -9.30 -8.53
N ALA A 55 -12.17 -8.82 -8.82
CA ALA A 55 -13.37 -9.66 -8.75
C ALA A 55 -13.51 -10.66 -9.90
N LYS A 56 -12.86 -10.38 -11.05
CA LYS A 56 -12.93 -11.22 -12.26
C LYS A 56 -11.55 -11.30 -12.91
N PRO A 57 -11.17 -12.44 -13.50
CA PRO A 57 -9.93 -12.55 -14.27
C PRO A 57 -9.83 -11.48 -15.36
N GLY A 58 -8.64 -10.92 -15.55
CA GLY A 58 -8.40 -9.85 -16.51
C GLY A 58 -6.99 -9.29 -16.43
N VAL A 59 -6.76 -8.19 -17.15
CA VAL A 59 -5.49 -7.46 -17.16
C VAL A 59 -5.57 -6.28 -16.19
N LEU A 60 -4.60 -6.19 -15.28
CA LEU A 60 -4.41 -5.03 -14.42
C LEU A 60 -3.23 -4.21 -14.97
N SER A 61 -3.52 -2.99 -15.42
CA SER A 61 -2.50 -2.01 -15.80
C SER A 61 -2.24 -1.06 -14.64
N VAL A 62 -0.97 -0.82 -14.32
CA VAL A 62 -0.54 0.12 -13.28
C VAL A 62 0.54 1.01 -13.87
N SER A 63 0.37 2.32 -13.74
CA SER A 63 1.31 3.34 -14.19
C SER A 63 1.52 4.38 -13.10
N THR A 64 2.69 5.01 -13.14
CA THR A 64 2.97 6.24 -12.40
C THR A 64 2.94 7.41 -13.36
N GLU A 65 2.36 8.52 -12.93
CA GLU A 65 2.23 9.74 -13.72
C GLU A 65 2.70 10.95 -12.90
N ASN A 66 3.03 12.05 -13.58
CA ASN A 66 3.41 13.33 -12.95
C ASN A 66 4.59 13.23 -11.95
N LEU A 67 5.63 12.47 -12.32
CA LEU A 67 6.83 12.32 -11.50
C LEU A 67 7.79 13.50 -11.69
N PRO A 68 8.52 13.92 -10.63
CA PRO A 68 9.68 14.78 -10.77
C PRO A 68 10.73 14.16 -11.70
N GLY A 69 11.44 14.98 -12.48
CA GLY A 69 12.32 14.51 -13.56
C GLY A 69 13.52 13.67 -13.12
N ASP A 70 13.84 13.67 -11.83
CA ASP A 70 14.94 12.95 -11.20
C ASP A 70 14.50 11.70 -10.42
N VAL A 71 13.22 11.35 -10.47
CA VAL A 71 12.66 10.19 -9.74
C VAL A 71 12.41 9.02 -10.70
N GLY A 72 13.08 7.90 -10.43
CA GLY A 72 12.82 6.62 -11.10
C GLY A 72 11.85 5.75 -10.28
N PRO A 73 10.57 5.64 -10.68
CA PRO A 73 9.60 4.84 -9.93
C PRO A 73 9.88 3.35 -10.12
N ARG A 74 9.57 2.55 -9.09
CA ARG A 74 9.54 1.09 -9.20
C ARG A 74 8.19 0.57 -8.73
N ILE A 75 7.50 -0.12 -9.63
CA ILE A 75 6.27 -0.84 -9.30
C ILE A 75 6.63 -2.33 -9.15
N ALA A 76 6.19 -2.94 -8.06
CA ALA A 76 6.27 -4.37 -7.83
C ALA A 76 4.87 -4.92 -7.55
N LEU A 77 4.50 -5.99 -8.26
CA LEU A 77 3.21 -6.66 -8.08
C LEU A 77 3.42 -7.97 -7.33
N ALA A 78 2.60 -8.20 -6.31
CA ALA A 78 2.53 -9.46 -5.59
C ALA A 78 1.09 -9.95 -5.57
N LEU A 79 0.88 -11.23 -5.90
CA LEU A 79 -0.43 -11.87 -5.76
C LEU A 79 -0.54 -12.38 -4.33
N SER A 80 -1.59 -11.97 -3.63
CA SER A 80 -1.99 -12.59 -2.36
C SER A 80 -3.10 -13.59 -2.65
N ARG A 81 -2.94 -14.83 -2.20
CA ARG A 81 -4.05 -15.78 -2.12
C ARG A 81 -4.61 -15.68 -0.72
N THR A 82 -5.83 -15.17 -0.58
CA THR A 82 -6.61 -15.44 0.63
C THR A 82 -7.09 -16.88 0.46
N LEU A 83 -6.54 -17.81 1.24
CA LEU A 83 -7.18 -19.10 1.39
C LEU A 83 -8.52 -18.83 2.06
N SER A 84 -9.62 -19.09 1.37
CA SER A 84 -10.90 -19.28 2.06
C SER A 84 -10.67 -20.42 3.04
N GLU A 85 -10.99 -20.21 4.31
CA GLU A 85 -11.12 -21.29 5.27
C GLU A 85 -12.14 -22.27 4.65
N GLU A 86 -11.65 -23.38 4.09
CA GLU A 86 -12.54 -24.43 3.63
C GLU A 86 -13.22 -25.00 4.87
N GLU A 87 -14.55 -25.00 4.83
CA GLU A 87 -15.42 -25.51 5.87
C GLU A 87 -15.01 -26.95 6.24
N GLU A 88 -14.50 -27.09 7.47
CA GLU A 88 -14.30 -28.39 8.11
C GLU A 88 -15.70 -28.98 8.37
N TYR A 89 -16.08 -30.02 7.62
CA TYR A 89 -17.35 -30.75 7.76
C TYR A 89 -17.18 -32.00 8.63
#